data_AF-A0A2S3ZA16-F1
#
_entry.id   AF-A0A2S3ZA16-F1
#
_cell.length_a   1.000
_cell.length_b   1.000
_cell.length_c   1.000
_cell.angle_alpha   90.00
_cell.angle_beta   90.00
_cell.angle_gamma   90.00
#
_symmetry.space_group_name_H-M   'P 1'
#
loop_
_entity.id
_entity.type
_entity.pdbx_description
1 polymer ?
#
loop_
_entity_poly.entity_id
_entity_poly.type
_entity_poly.pdbx_seq_one_letter_code
_entity_poly.pdbx_strand_id
1 'polypeptide(L)'
;MLRGILVQVAQDPRTPTMGGMPPTVMVHANAADLLKDAGVGWIDGVDGPVSMKTITQMIENGAFQPVFFGSAGAVLGLGSKARCFSPMQRKMITARDGGCIIPGCDCPPQWTEVHHVVPWQVGGKTHASNGVLLCWYHHHTIDSGGWRIRMVGGKPQVKAPHWIDPPGTWRTPEQHRAHDPKTRPQDE
;
A
#
# COMPACT_ATOMS: atom_id res chain seq x y z
N MET A 1 -3.07 20.28 -4.04
CA MET A 1 -1.89 20.22 -4.92
C MET A 1 -1.37 18.80 -5.18
N LEU A 2 -1.38 17.88 -4.21
CA LEU A 2 -1.09 16.43 -4.41
C LEU A 2 -1.84 15.79 -5.59
N ARG A 3 -3.11 16.19 -5.80
CA ARG A 3 -3.93 15.71 -6.93
C ARG A 3 -3.34 16.09 -8.29
N GLY A 4 -2.68 17.24 -8.43
CA GLY A 4 -2.19 17.74 -9.73
C GLY A 4 -1.01 16.95 -10.25
N ILE A 5 -0.02 16.68 -9.41
CA ILE A 5 1.20 15.95 -9.79
C ILE A 5 0.90 14.46 -9.98
N LEU A 6 0.10 13.86 -9.08
CA LEU A 6 -0.36 12.48 -9.25
C LEU A 6 -1.23 12.33 -10.50
N VAL A 7 -2.07 13.32 -10.85
CA VAL A 7 -2.88 13.29 -12.08
C VAL A 7 -2.01 13.43 -13.33
N GLN A 8 -1.03 14.34 -13.34
CA GLN A 8 -0.18 14.56 -14.52
C GLN A 8 0.63 13.30 -14.88
N VAL A 9 1.15 12.60 -13.88
CA VAL A 9 1.92 11.36 -14.08
C VAL A 9 1.00 10.15 -14.30
N ALA A 10 -0.19 10.12 -13.70
CA ALA A 10 -1.20 9.10 -13.97
C ALA A 10 -1.83 9.21 -15.36
N GLN A 11 -1.76 10.39 -16.01
CA GLN A 11 -2.29 10.65 -17.35
C GLN A 11 -1.27 10.42 -18.48
N ASP A 12 -0.01 10.06 -18.19
CA ASP A 12 0.92 9.63 -19.22
C ASP A 12 0.40 8.31 -19.85
N PRO A 13 0.22 8.23 -21.18
CA PRO A 13 -0.30 7.04 -21.85
C PRO A 13 0.59 5.79 -21.70
N ARG A 14 1.82 5.94 -21.21
CA ARG A 14 2.73 4.84 -20.85
C ARG A 14 2.53 4.35 -19.41
N THR A 15 1.73 5.05 -18.62
CA THR A 15 1.39 4.66 -17.26
C THR A 15 0.47 3.43 -17.31
N PRO A 16 0.79 2.33 -16.60
CA PRO A 16 0.01 1.11 -16.73
C PRO A 16 -1.41 1.32 -16.19
N THR A 17 -2.41 1.04 -17.02
CA THR A 17 -3.85 1.22 -16.75
C THR A 17 -4.41 0.22 -15.73
N MET A 18 -3.70 -0.86 -15.45
CA MET A 18 -3.99 -1.79 -14.37
C MET A 18 -2.92 -1.71 -13.29
N GLY A 19 -3.25 -1.08 -12.15
CA GLY A 19 -2.46 -1.16 -10.90
C GLY A 19 -0.95 -1.17 -11.13
N GLY A 20 -0.49 -0.33 -12.06
CA GLY A 20 0.90 -0.25 -12.50
C GLY A 20 1.81 0.11 -11.34
N MET A 21 3.11 -0.12 -11.51
CA MET A 21 4.07 0.48 -10.57
C MET A 21 3.72 1.98 -10.46
N PRO A 22 3.52 2.51 -9.23
CA PRO A 22 3.45 3.95 -9.10
C PRO A 22 4.72 4.54 -9.72
N PRO A 23 4.63 5.73 -10.33
CA PRO A 23 5.80 6.37 -10.89
C PRO A 23 6.92 6.44 -9.84
N THR A 24 8.13 6.10 -10.27
CA THR A 24 9.29 6.26 -9.40
C THR A 24 9.67 7.73 -9.37
N VAL A 25 9.63 8.32 -8.18
CA VAL A 25 10.05 9.71 -7.94
C VAL A 25 11.29 9.69 -7.06
N MET A 26 12.22 10.61 -7.31
CA MET A 26 13.33 10.87 -6.41
C MET A 26 12.93 12.00 -5.46
N VAL A 27 13.05 11.74 -4.17
CA VAL A 27 12.71 12.68 -3.11
C VAL A 27 13.97 13.02 -2.31
N HIS A 28 14.27 14.31 -2.19
CA HIS A 28 15.35 14.83 -1.38
C HIS A 28 14.80 15.41 -0.08
N ALA A 29 15.27 14.91 1.05
CA ALA A 29 14.92 15.42 2.38
C ALA A 29 16.15 15.40 3.29
N ASN A 30 16.23 16.34 4.22
CA ASN A 30 17.26 16.32 5.26
C ASN A 30 16.96 15.18 6.25
N ALA A 31 17.96 14.36 6.56
CA ALA A 31 17.78 13.20 7.43
C ALA A 31 17.36 13.58 8.87
N ALA A 32 17.86 14.69 9.41
CA ALA A 32 17.50 15.15 10.76
C ALA A 32 16.04 15.64 10.82
N ASP A 33 15.55 16.24 9.74
CA ASP A 33 14.18 16.71 9.58
C ASP A 33 13.21 15.54 9.41
N LEU A 34 13.58 14.56 8.58
CA LEU A 34 12.82 13.33 8.38
C LEU A 34 12.66 12.53 9.69
N LEU A 35 13.74 12.41 10.49
CA LEU A 35 13.71 11.71 11.77
C LEU A 35 12.85 12.40 12.83
N LYS A 36 12.62 13.71 12.70
CA LYS A 36 11.80 14.51 13.62
C LYS A 36 10.38 14.76 13.09
N ASP A 37 10.05 14.21 11.92
CA ASP A 37 8.83 14.53 11.16
C ASP A 37 8.58 16.04 11.02
N ALA A 38 9.66 16.80 10.78
CA ALA A 38 9.67 18.26 10.70
C ALA A 38 10.21 18.74 9.35
N GLY A 39 9.94 19.99 8.96
CA GLY A 39 10.48 20.56 7.72
C GLY A 39 9.81 20.07 6.44
N VAL A 40 10.55 20.13 5.33
CA VAL A 40 10.05 19.85 3.96
C VAL A 40 11.10 19.14 3.11
N GLY A 41 10.65 18.47 2.04
CA GLY A 41 11.51 17.85 1.05
C GLY A 41 11.15 18.29 -0.37
N TRP A 42 11.90 17.80 -1.35
CA TRP A 42 11.76 18.19 -2.75
C TRP A 42 11.66 16.96 -3.64
N ILE A 43 10.85 17.05 -4.69
CA ILE A 43 10.72 16.02 -5.72
C ILE A 43 11.36 16.57 -7.00
N ASP A 44 12.21 15.78 -7.63
CA ASP A 44 12.83 16.16 -8.91
C ASP A 44 11.74 16.48 -9.96
N GLY A 45 11.84 17.66 -10.57
CA GLY A 45 10.87 18.13 -11.56
C GLY A 45 9.60 18.76 -11.00
N VAL A 46 9.54 19.05 -9.69
CA VAL A 46 8.43 19.77 -9.05
C VAL A 46 8.95 21.06 -8.42
N ASP A 47 8.39 22.21 -8.80
CA ASP A 47 8.86 23.54 -8.39
C ASP A 47 8.57 23.92 -6.92
N GLY A 48 7.90 23.04 -6.15
CA GLY A 48 7.45 23.33 -4.80
C GLY A 48 7.87 22.29 -3.76
N PRO A 49 8.08 22.69 -2.50
CA PRO A 49 8.39 21.76 -1.42
C PRO A 49 7.20 20.85 -1.10
N VAL A 50 7.51 19.64 -0.69
CA VAL A 50 6.56 18.62 -0.25
C VAL A 50 6.68 18.46 1.26
N SER A 51 5.55 18.43 1.98
CA SER A 51 5.56 18.31 3.44
C SER A 51 6.13 16.96 3.89
N MET A 52 6.81 16.93 5.06
CA MET A 52 7.30 15.66 5.61
C MET A 52 6.18 14.63 5.77
N LYS A 53 4.99 15.04 6.23
CA LYS A 53 3.83 14.14 6.30
C LYS A 53 3.53 13.44 4.97
N THR A 54 3.64 14.14 3.85
CA THR A 54 3.43 13.55 2.51
C THR A 54 4.55 12.58 2.16
N ILE A 55 5.80 12.93 2.47
CA ILE A 55 6.97 12.09 2.22
C ILE A 55 6.91 10.80 3.05
N THR A 56 6.55 10.92 4.33
CA THR A 56 6.26 9.78 5.21
C THR A 56 5.18 8.92 4.57
N GLN A 57 4.03 9.47 4.18
CA GLN A 57 2.98 8.70 3.48
C GLN A 57 3.49 7.99 2.20
N MET A 58 4.35 8.62 1.40
CA MET A 58 4.96 7.98 0.22
C MET A 58 5.86 6.80 0.61
N ILE A 59 6.65 6.95 1.67
CA ILE A 59 7.50 5.89 2.25
C ILE A 59 6.65 4.73 2.78
N GLU A 60 5.49 5.03 3.38
CA GLU A 60 4.60 4.04 3.95
C GLU A 60 3.84 3.25 2.88
N ASN A 61 3.43 3.93 1.80
CA ASN A 61 2.55 3.37 0.77
C ASN A 61 3.30 2.83 -0.46
N GLY A 62 4.56 3.22 -0.67
CA GLY A 62 5.33 2.93 -1.87
C GLY A 62 6.67 2.27 -1.57
N ALA A 63 7.19 1.50 -2.54
CA ALA A 63 8.55 0.98 -2.45
C ALA A 63 9.57 2.11 -2.50
N PHE A 64 10.16 2.43 -1.35
CA PHE A 64 11.26 3.37 -1.25
C PHE A 64 12.59 2.65 -1.01
N GLN A 65 13.65 3.26 -1.50
CA GLN A 65 15.02 2.82 -1.33
C GLN A 65 15.82 4.05 -0.90
N PRO A 66 16.20 4.19 0.37
CA PRO A 66 16.90 5.39 0.80
C PRO A 66 18.35 5.36 0.29
N VAL A 67 18.82 6.50 -0.20
CA VAL A 67 20.23 6.75 -0.50
C VAL A 67 20.72 7.75 0.54
N PHE A 68 21.77 7.39 1.27
CA PHE A 68 22.35 8.24 2.29
C PHE A 68 23.50 9.05 1.70
N PHE A 69 23.46 10.37 1.90
CA PHE A 69 24.51 11.28 1.51
C PHE A 69 25.23 11.83 2.75
N GLY A 70 26.54 11.99 2.65
CA GLY A 70 27.37 12.64 3.67
C GLY A 70 27.30 14.15 3.55
N SER A 71 27.82 14.84 4.55
CA SER A 71 27.81 16.32 4.61
C SER A 71 28.50 17.00 3.43
N ALA A 72 29.44 16.33 2.77
CA ALA A 72 30.12 16.80 1.55
C ALA A 72 29.46 16.30 0.24
N GLY A 73 28.27 15.69 0.30
CA GLY A 73 27.56 15.15 -0.87
C GLY A 73 28.02 13.74 -1.30
N ALA A 74 28.95 13.11 -0.59
CA ALA A 74 29.39 11.74 -0.89
C ALA A 74 28.26 10.73 -0.64
N VAL A 75 28.07 9.75 -1.53
CA VAL A 75 27.13 8.64 -1.31
C VAL A 75 27.70 7.72 -0.23
N LEU A 76 27.07 7.70 0.94
CA LEU A 76 27.48 6.90 2.10
C LEU A 76 26.90 5.50 2.10
N GLY A 77 25.77 5.30 1.43
CA GLY A 77 25.17 3.99 1.37
C GLY A 77 23.79 3.97 0.73
N LEU A 78 23.35 2.75 0.43
CA LEU A 78 22.04 2.43 -0.08
C LEU A 78 21.33 1.58 0.98
N GLY A 79 20.20 2.04 1.52
CA GLY A 79 19.42 1.23 2.46
C GLY A 79 18.76 0.04 1.75
N SER A 80 18.10 -0.83 2.50
CA SER A 80 17.37 -1.98 1.93
C SER A 80 15.94 -1.59 1.51
N LYS A 81 15.39 -2.22 0.46
CA LYS A 81 13.97 -2.13 0.07
C LYS A 81 13.10 -2.90 1.08
N ALA A 82 13.15 -2.54 2.36
CA ALA A 82 12.75 -3.47 3.42
C ALA A 82 11.24 -3.44 3.72
N ARG A 83 10.60 -2.28 3.63
CA ARG A 83 9.20 -2.13 4.06
C ARG A 83 8.17 -2.51 2.99
N CYS A 84 8.52 -2.52 1.71
CA CYS A 84 7.49 -2.36 0.68
C CYS A 84 7.40 -3.54 -0.27
N PHE A 85 6.17 -3.95 -0.57
CA PHE A 85 5.93 -5.07 -1.48
C PHE A 85 6.46 -4.74 -2.87
N SER A 86 7.19 -5.70 -3.47
CA SER A 86 7.66 -5.59 -4.84
C SER A 86 6.46 -5.49 -5.79
N PRO A 87 6.66 -4.97 -7.02
CA PRO A 87 5.59 -4.89 -8.01
C PRO A 87 4.91 -6.25 -8.27
N MET A 88 5.70 -7.33 -8.29
CA MET A 88 5.16 -8.67 -8.47
C MET A 88 4.37 -9.15 -7.25
N GLN A 89 4.86 -8.88 -6.03
CA GLN A 89 4.11 -9.19 -4.81
C GLN A 89 2.78 -8.43 -4.76
N ARG A 90 2.75 -7.15 -5.16
CA ARG A 90 1.50 -6.38 -5.26
C ARG A 90 0.54 -7.01 -6.28
N LYS A 91 1.02 -7.40 -7.47
CA LYS A 91 0.20 -8.10 -8.47
C LYS A 91 -0.38 -9.41 -7.94
N MET A 92 0.41 -10.21 -7.22
CA MET A 92 -0.05 -11.45 -6.58
C MET A 92 -1.16 -11.18 -5.56
N ILE A 93 -0.98 -10.15 -4.71
CA ILE A 93 -1.96 -9.75 -3.71
C ILE A 93 -3.23 -9.23 -4.38
N THR A 94 -3.11 -8.40 -5.42
CA THR A 94 -4.25 -7.91 -6.21
C THR A 94 -5.04 -9.04 -6.86
N ALA A 95 -4.37 -10.03 -7.46
CA ALA A 95 -5.02 -11.19 -8.05
C ALA A 95 -5.80 -12.02 -7.00
N ARG A 96 -5.27 -12.10 -5.77
CA ARG A 96 -5.92 -12.83 -4.67
C ARG A 96 -7.11 -12.07 -4.08
N ASP A 97 -6.91 -10.79 -3.76
CA ASP A 97 -7.85 -10.01 -2.95
C ASP A 97 -8.95 -9.36 -3.77
N GLY A 98 -8.70 -9.03 -5.04
CA GLY A 98 -9.72 -8.49 -5.95
C GLY A 98 -10.29 -7.11 -5.59
N GLY A 99 -9.90 -6.52 -4.46
CA GLY A 99 -10.34 -5.21 -3.97
C GLY A 99 -10.04 -5.07 -2.49
N CYS A 100 -10.66 -4.08 -1.84
CA CYS A 100 -10.57 -3.96 -0.38
C CYS A 100 -11.17 -5.19 0.31
N ILE A 101 -10.43 -5.83 1.21
CA ILE A 101 -10.87 -7.10 1.84
C ILE A 101 -11.93 -6.93 2.95
N ILE A 102 -12.31 -5.69 3.29
CA ILE A 102 -13.35 -5.43 4.28
C ILE A 102 -14.74 -5.72 3.66
N PRO A 103 -15.56 -6.60 4.27
CA PRO A 103 -16.86 -6.98 3.71
C PRO A 103 -17.78 -5.76 3.49
N GLY A 104 -18.43 -5.70 2.34
CA GLY A 104 -19.29 -4.58 1.93
C GLY A 104 -18.53 -3.37 1.37
N CYS A 105 -17.22 -3.45 1.18
CA CYS A 105 -16.44 -2.41 0.51
C CYS A 105 -16.14 -2.78 -0.94
N ASP A 106 -16.79 -2.10 -1.89
CA ASP A 106 -16.61 -2.35 -3.32
C ASP A 106 -15.42 -1.60 -3.94
N CYS A 107 -14.46 -1.17 -3.11
CA CYS A 107 -13.32 -0.40 -3.58
C CYS A 107 -12.41 -1.28 -4.47
N PRO A 108 -12.20 -0.89 -5.74
CA PRO A 108 -11.49 -1.74 -6.68
C PRO A 108 -9.98 -1.71 -6.41
N PRO A 109 -9.20 -2.73 -6.86
CA PRO A 109 -7.78 -2.85 -6.54
C PRO A 109 -6.92 -1.63 -6.85
N GLN A 110 -7.29 -0.87 -7.89
CA GLN A 110 -6.60 0.34 -8.33
C GLN A 110 -6.63 1.44 -7.27
N TRP A 111 -7.58 1.41 -6.33
CA TRP A 111 -7.77 2.41 -5.27
C TRP A 111 -7.46 1.85 -3.87
N THR A 112 -6.67 0.77 -3.82
CA THR A 112 -6.25 0.13 -2.58
C THR A 112 -4.75 0.29 -2.30
N GLU A 113 -4.41 0.18 -1.04
CA GLU A 113 -3.07 0.15 -0.47
C GLU A 113 -2.79 -1.28 0.04
N VAL A 114 -1.54 -1.72 -0.03
CA VAL A 114 -1.16 -3.03 0.52
C VAL A 114 -0.79 -2.87 1.99
N HIS A 115 -1.52 -3.56 2.85
CA HIS A 115 -1.35 -3.57 4.29
C HIS A 115 -0.63 -4.84 4.76
N HIS A 116 0.35 -4.71 5.67
CA HIS A 116 0.94 -5.86 6.35
C HIS A 116 0.02 -6.37 7.46
N VAL A 117 -0.43 -7.62 7.38
CA VAL A 117 -1.26 -8.24 8.42
C VAL A 117 -0.51 -8.41 9.73
N VAL A 118 0.73 -8.89 9.66
CA VAL A 118 1.70 -8.76 10.75
C VAL A 118 2.54 -7.52 10.44
N PRO A 119 2.47 -6.45 11.25
CA PRO A 119 3.16 -5.20 10.95
C PRO A 119 4.66 -5.39 10.75
N TRP A 120 5.23 -4.69 9.76
CA TRP A 120 6.65 -4.77 9.46
C TRP A 120 7.52 -4.38 10.66
N GLN A 121 7.10 -3.37 11.44
CA GLN A 121 7.81 -2.85 12.61
C GLN A 121 8.01 -3.89 13.72
N VAL A 122 7.15 -4.92 13.78
CA VAL A 122 7.26 -6.02 14.75
C VAL A 122 7.85 -7.30 14.13
N GLY A 123 8.52 -7.19 12.98
CA GLY A 123 9.17 -8.31 12.29
C GLY A 123 8.31 -8.99 11.22
N GLY A 124 7.19 -8.40 10.83
CA GLY A 124 6.37 -8.89 9.72
C GLY A 124 7.13 -8.91 8.40
N LYS A 125 7.13 -10.05 7.71
CA LYS A 125 7.82 -10.20 6.42
C LYS A 125 7.09 -9.42 5.32
N THR A 126 7.86 -8.75 4.46
CA THR A 126 7.36 -8.19 3.19
C THR A 126 7.25 -9.31 2.15
N HIS A 127 6.18 -10.11 2.29
CA HIS A 127 5.89 -11.28 1.46
C HIS A 127 4.40 -11.33 1.13
N ALA A 128 4.02 -11.80 -0.06
CA ALA A 128 2.62 -11.79 -0.52
C ALA A 128 1.64 -12.51 0.43
N SER A 129 2.12 -13.49 1.20
CA SER A 129 1.35 -14.19 2.23
C SER A 129 1.06 -13.35 3.50
N ASN A 130 1.65 -12.16 3.63
CA ASN A 130 1.48 -11.24 4.76
C ASN A 130 0.93 -9.86 4.33
N GLY A 131 0.72 -9.64 3.04
CA GLY A 131 0.13 -8.40 2.52
C GLY A 131 -1.34 -8.61 2.14
N VAL A 132 -2.21 -7.61 2.36
CA VAL A 132 -3.62 -7.60 1.93
C VAL A 132 -4.02 -6.23 1.37
N LEU A 133 -5.06 -6.17 0.53
CA LEU A 133 -5.57 -4.91 0.00
C LEU A 133 -6.60 -4.25 0.92
N LEU A 134 -6.41 -2.97 1.23
CA LEU A 134 -7.38 -2.12 1.92
C LEU A 134 -7.56 -0.81 1.14
N CYS A 135 -8.78 -0.27 1.08
CA CYS A 135 -8.98 1.09 0.57
C CYS A 135 -8.34 2.11 1.52
N TRP A 136 -8.11 3.34 1.06
CA TRP A 136 -7.49 4.40 1.89
C TRP A 136 -8.15 4.52 3.27
N TYR A 137 -9.49 4.55 3.33
CA TYR A 137 -10.22 4.68 4.60
C TYR A 137 -9.95 3.49 5.54
N HIS A 138 -10.10 2.26 5.06
CA HIS A 138 -9.89 1.06 5.87
C HIS A 138 -8.43 0.87 6.24
N HIS A 139 -7.48 1.25 5.37
CA HIS A 139 -6.06 1.17 5.66
C HIS A 139 -5.68 2.05 6.86
N HIS A 140 -6.22 3.28 6.92
CA HIS A 140 -5.92 4.23 8.00
C HIS A 140 -6.72 3.95 9.29
N THR A 141 -7.81 3.21 9.20
CA THR A 141 -8.68 2.90 10.35
C THR A 141 -8.57 1.47 10.83
N ILE A 142 -7.73 0.62 10.22
CA ILE A 142 -7.71 -0.81 10.54
C ILE A 142 -7.34 -1.10 12.00
N ASP A 143 -6.40 -0.33 12.55
CA ASP A 143 -5.90 -0.55 13.91
C ASP A 143 -6.89 -0.05 14.98
N SER A 144 -7.63 1.03 14.67
CA SER A 144 -8.55 1.71 15.60
C SER A 144 -10.03 1.36 15.41
N GLY A 145 -10.42 0.90 14.22
CA GLY A 145 -11.80 0.67 13.80
C GLY A 145 -12.39 -0.65 14.27
N GLY A 146 -11.67 -1.43 15.08
CA GLY A 146 -12.12 -2.69 15.66
C GLY A 146 -12.07 -3.90 14.72
N TRP A 147 -11.76 -3.69 13.44
CA TRP A 147 -11.51 -4.76 12.48
C TRP A 147 -10.22 -5.50 12.84
N ARG A 148 -10.19 -6.80 12.56
CA ARG A 148 -9.01 -7.65 12.72
C ARG A 148 -8.80 -8.49 11.48
N ILE A 149 -7.53 -8.67 11.11
CA ILE A 149 -7.14 -9.43 9.93
C ILE A 149 -6.16 -10.53 10.36
N ARG A 150 -6.27 -11.70 9.74
CA ARG A 150 -5.27 -12.78 9.85
C ARG A 150 -5.10 -13.47 8.50
N MET A 151 -3.98 -14.16 8.34
CA MET A 151 -3.70 -14.99 7.16
C MET A 151 -3.83 -16.47 7.53
N VAL A 152 -4.67 -17.22 6.80
CA VAL A 152 -4.86 -18.66 7.00
C VAL A 152 -4.73 -19.36 5.65
N GLY A 153 -3.75 -20.27 5.51
CA GLY A 153 -3.52 -20.98 4.25
C GLY A 153 -3.26 -20.06 3.05
N GLY A 154 -2.63 -18.90 3.29
CA GLY A 154 -2.37 -17.89 2.25
C GLY A 154 -3.54 -16.98 1.89
N LYS A 155 -4.71 -17.14 2.54
CA LYS A 155 -5.91 -16.32 2.33
C LYS A 155 -6.17 -15.40 3.53
N PRO A 156 -6.62 -14.16 3.30
CA PRO A 156 -7.04 -13.30 4.38
C PRO A 156 -8.32 -13.81 5.03
N GLN A 157 -8.42 -13.64 6.33
CA GLN A 157 -9.68 -13.68 7.07
C GLN A 157 -9.83 -12.39 7.85
N VAL A 158 -11.05 -11.90 7.91
CA VAL A 158 -11.44 -10.67 8.56
C VAL A 158 -12.43 -10.98 9.68
N LYS A 159 -12.29 -10.28 10.79
CA LYS A 159 -13.24 -10.30 11.90
C LYS A 159 -13.73 -8.88 12.13
N ALA A 160 -15.04 -8.73 12.10
CA ALA A 160 -15.69 -7.44 12.30
C ALA A 160 -15.65 -7.03 13.77
N PRO A 161 -15.80 -5.72 14.06
CA PRO A 161 -16.00 -5.23 15.41
C PRO A 161 -17.24 -5.85 16.07
N HIS A 162 -17.24 -5.93 17.39
CA HIS A 162 -18.32 -6.59 18.15
C HIS A 162 -19.69 -5.93 17.97
N TRP A 163 -19.77 -4.65 17.61
CA TRP A 163 -21.04 -3.96 17.32
C TRP A 163 -21.59 -4.25 15.91
N ILE A 164 -20.79 -4.84 15.02
CA ILE A 164 -21.23 -5.29 13.69
C ILE A 164 -21.53 -6.79 13.71
N ASP A 165 -20.67 -7.59 14.35
CA ASP A 165 -20.82 -9.04 14.48
C ASP A 165 -20.49 -9.44 15.92
N PRO A 166 -21.47 -9.42 16.84
CA PRO A 166 -21.26 -9.75 18.25
C PRO A 166 -20.59 -11.13 18.50
N PRO A 167 -20.91 -12.19 17.73
CA PRO A 167 -20.19 -13.46 17.83
C PRO A 167 -18.69 -13.35 17.47
N GLY A 168 -18.31 -12.34 16.68
CA GLY A 168 -16.94 -12.10 16.26
C GLY A 168 -16.39 -13.23 15.39
N THR A 169 -17.12 -13.57 14.33
CA THR A 169 -16.81 -14.66 13.42
C THR A 169 -15.72 -14.25 12.44
N TRP A 170 -14.70 -15.08 12.28
CA TRP A 170 -13.71 -14.92 11.22
C TRP A 170 -14.32 -15.35 9.89
N ARG A 171 -14.36 -14.45 8.91
CA ARG A 171 -14.87 -14.71 7.55
C ARG A 171 -13.75 -14.54 6.54
N THR A 172 -13.76 -15.37 5.50
CA THR A 172 -12.92 -15.14 4.32
C THR A 172 -13.64 -14.10 3.46
N PRO A 173 -12.99 -12.97 3.09
CA PRO A 173 -13.55 -11.97 2.20
C PRO A 173 -13.97 -12.56 0.85
N GLU A 174 -14.91 -11.89 0.17
CA GLU A 174 -15.24 -12.22 -1.21
C GLU A 174 -13.99 -12.10 -2.09
N GLN A 175 -13.77 -13.10 -2.94
CA GLN A 175 -12.58 -13.21 -3.77
C GLN A 175 -12.81 -12.52 -5.12
N HIS A 176 -11.71 -12.24 -5.82
CA HIS A 176 -11.76 -11.74 -7.20
C HIS A 176 -12.76 -12.53 -8.05
N ARG A 177 -13.55 -11.83 -8.88
CA ARG A 177 -14.63 -12.42 -9.71
C ARG A 177 -14.20 -13.68 -10.48
N ALA A 178 -12.95 -13.79 -10.92
CA ALA A 178 -12.44 -15.00 -11.60
C ALA A 178 -12.56 -16.29 -10.75
N HIS A 179 -12.66 -16.17 -9.43
CA HIS A 179 -12.91 -17.28 -8.52
C HIS A 179 -14.39 -17.53 -8.22
N ASP A 180 -15.30 -16.63 -8.63
CA ASP A 180 -16.74 -16.85 -8.54
C ASP A 180 -17.19 -17.79 -9.66
N PRO A 181 -17.65 -19.02 -9.35
CA PRO A 181 -18.14 -19.97 -10.33
C PRO A 181 -19.27 -19.43 -11.19
N LYS A 182 -20.06 -18.48 -10.67
CA LYS A 182 -21.20 -17.88 -11.39
C LYS A 182 -20.78 -16.94 -12.52
N THR A 183 -19.54 -16.47 -12.51
CA THR A 183 -19.00 -15.55 -13.53
C THR A 183 -18.23 -16.27 -14.64
N ARG A 184 -18.10 -17.60 -14.54
CA ARG A 184 -17.52 -18.42 -15.61
C ARG A 184 -18.55 -18.53 -16.74
N PRO A 185 -18.15 -18.37 -18.01
CA PRO A 185 -19.00 -18.75 -19.13
C PRO A 185 -19.45 -20.21 -18.91
N GLN A 186 -20.76 -20.45 -18.99
CA GLN A 186 -21.30 -21.80 -18.77
C GLN A 186 -21.11 -22.71 -20.00
N ASP A 187 -20.73 -22.12 -21.13
CA ASP A 187 -20.64 -22.76 -22.43
C ASP A 187 -19.26 -22.50 -23.07
N GLU A 188 -18.23 -23.18 -22.59
CA GLU A 188 -16.94 -23.37 -23.31
C GLU A 188 -16.32 -24.73 -22.97
#